data_AF-A0A1D1XVD7-F1
#
_entry.id   AF-A0A1D1XVD7-F1
#
_cell.length_a   1.000
_cell.length_b   1.000
_cell.length_c   1.000
_cell.angle_alpha   90.00
_cell.angle_beta   90.00
_cell.angle_gamma   90.00
#
_symmetry.space_group_name_H-M   'P 1'
#
loop_
_entity.id
_entity.type
_entity.pdbx_description
1 polymer ?
#
loop_
_entity_poly.entity_id
_entity_poly.type
_entity_poly.pdbx_seq_one_letter_code
_entity_poly.pdbx_strand_id
1 'polypeptide(L)'
;MLTACCHVSCETKQAKKQRGEYLRQRGSPSCSSRITLIEMHNHGDFLSRKIARCWRQFVKLRKTTLSLAEEYKALEINEGLVRSIPFGQLACRIEAAKTLETTKALLDRLASRLMLSQSFSQSGPENIDHLLKHVASSKKRVSTDKETQGRGQTKKVFGKELRSHEPCNPSRYPVRAVLCAYMIFGHPDAVFSEHGEHEIALVDSATSFIQEFESLINLILIGPDSVPLSRRSSPDMSSTQLPKQQTFRSQLAAFDAAWCSYLHRFVAWKVKDARLLEEDLVRVACQLELSMMQKCKLSPEGKSPDLSHDMRAIQKQVTEDQRLLREKVQHLSGSAGIERMEHALSSARAKY
;
A
#
# COMPACT_ATOMS: atom_id res chain seq x y z
N MET A 1 -24.30 -65.09 65.79
CA MET A 1 -23.02 -64.35 65.64
C MET A 1 -22.52 -64.20 64.20
N LEU A 2 -23.28 -64.54 63.14
CA LEU A 2 -22.85 -64.33 61.74
C LEU A 2 -23.57 -63.19 61.01
N THR A 3 -24.70 -62.69 61.52
CA THR A 3 -25.46 -61.60 60.90
C THR A 3 -24.96 -60.19 61.24
N ALA A 4 -24.21 -60.04 62.34
CA ALA A 4 -23.70 -58.74 62.79
C ALA A 4 -22.40 -58.30 62.09
N CYS A 5 -21.56 -59.24 61.63
CA CYS A 5 -20.31 -58.91 60.92
C CYS A 5 -20.51 -58.45 59.47
N CYS A 6 -21.62 -58.82 58.82
CA CYS A 6 -21.92 -58.39 57.46
C CYS A 6 -22.41 -56.93 57.39
N HIS A 7 -23.09 -56.41 58.42
CA HIS A 7 -23.60 -55.04 58.42
C HIS A 7 -22.48 -54.01 58.57
N VAL A 8 -21.56 -54.23 59.52
CA VAL A 8 -20.41 -53.34 59.78
C VAL A 8 -19.44 -53.29 58.59
N SER A 9 -19.29 -54.40 57.85
CA SER A 9 -18.44 -54.45 56.65
C SER A 9 -19.07 -53.75 55.42
N CYS A 10 -20.40 -53.58 55.40
CA CYS A 10 -21.10 -52.88 54.33
C CYS A 10 -21.11 -51.36 54.57
N GLU A 11 -21.37 -50.94 55.81
CA GLU A 11 -21.38 -49.52 56.22
C GLU A 11 -20.01 -48.86 56.03
N THR A 12 -18.92 -49.57 56.35
CA THR A 12 -17.56 -49.05 56.17
C THR A 12 -17.16 -48.89 54.69
N LYS A 13 -17.71 -49.71 53.79
CA LYS A 13 -17.52 -49.56 52.34
C LYS A 13 -18.33 -48.40 51.77
N GLN A 14 -19.55 -48.21 52.26
CA GLN A 14 -20.42 -47.10 51.84
C GLN A 14 -19.91 -45.74 52.34
N ALA A 15 -19.39 -45.68 53.57
CA ALA A 15 -18.75 -44.47 54.12
C ALA A 15 -17.47 -44.10 53.36
N LYS A 16 -16.66 -45.08 52.92
CA LYS A 16 -15.48 -44.82 52.08
C LYS A 16 -15.85 -44.31 50.68
N LYS A 17 -16.93 -44.83 50.10
CA LYS A 17 -17.44 -44.39 48.79
C LYS A 17 -18.00 -42.96 48.86
N GLN A 18 -18.79 -42.65 49.89
CA GLN A 18 -19.30 -41.30 50.14
C GLN A 18 -18.18 -40.29 50.45
N ARG A 19 -17.14 -40.70 51.19
CA ARG A 19 -15.96 -39.85 51.42
C ARG A 19 -15.17 -39.60 50.12
N GLY A 20 -15.06 -40.60 49.24
CA GLY A 20 -14.45 -40.45 47.92
C GLY A 20 -15.23 -39.53 46.99
N GLU A 21 -16.56 -39.62 46.99
CA GLU A 21 -17.46 -38.73 46.24
C GLU A 21 -17.45 -37.30 46.81
N TYR A 22 -17.45 -37.15 48.13
CA TYR A 22 -17.34 -35.86 48.81
C TYR A 22 -16.00 -35.16 48.55
N LEU A 23 -14.89 -35.91 48.52
CA LEU A 23 -13.57 -35.37 48.14
C LEU A 23 -13.47 -35.03 46.65
N ARG A 24 -14.17 -35.76 45.77
CA ARG A 24 -14.30 -35.42 44.33
C ARG A 24 -15.10 -34.14 44.10
N GLN A 25 -16.18 -33.93 44.84
CA GLN A 25 -16.98 -32.69 44.77
C GLN A 25 -16.24 -31.49 45.37
N ARG A 26 -15.29 -31.71 46.27
CA ARG A 26 -14.37 -30.69 46.81
C ARG A 26 -13.14 -30.42 45.93
N GLY A 27 -13.16 -30.86 44.67
CA GLY A 27 -12.22 -30.43 43.63
C GLY A 27 -12.13 -28.91 43.63
N SER A 28 -10.97 -28.42 44.08
CA SER A 28 -10.72 -27.06 44.57
C SER A 28 -11.27 -25.92 43.70
N PRO A 29 -11.91 -24.89 44.30
CA PRO A 29 -12.25 -23.64 43.60
C PRO A 29 -11.01 -22.90 43.05
N SER A 30 -9.81 -23.29 43.50
CA SER A 30 -8.53 -22.69 43.11
C SER A 30 -8.17 -22.87 41.64
N CYS A 31 -8.85 -23.73 40.88
CA CYS A 31 -8.54 -23.90 39.46
C CYS A 31 -9.05 -22.72 38.63
N SER A 32 -10.25 -22.21 38.93
CA SER A 32 -10.81 -21.03 38.26
C SER A 32 -9.96 -19.78 38.55
N SER A 33 -9.60 -19.55 39.82
CA SER A 33 -8.76 -18.41 40.22
C SER A 33 -7.33 -18.49 39.68
N ARG A 34 -6.75 -19.69 39.51
CA ARG A 34 -5.44 -19.87 38.85
C ARG A 34 -5.52 -19.60 37.35
N ILE A 35 -6.59 -20.01 36.68
CA ILE A 35 -6.81 -19.69 35.26
C ILE A 35 -6.91 -18.18 35.08
N THR A 36 -7.68 -17.48 35.90
CA THR A 36 -7.77 -16.00 35.86
C THR A 36 -6.43 -15.33 36.16
N LEU A 37 -5.65 -15.84 37.12
CA LEU A 37 -4.32 -15.31 37.44
C LEU A 37 -3.31 -15.55 36.30
N ILE A 38 -3.35 -16.72 35.67
CA ILE A 38 -2.52 -17.06 34.49
C ILE A 38 -2.92 -16.20 33.30
N GLU A 39 -4.21 -15.98 33.06
CA GLU A 39 -4.70 -15.08 32.01
C GLU A 39 -4.30 -13.62 32.27
N MET A 40 -4.40 -13.14 33.52
CA MET A 40 -3.93 -11.81 33.91
C MET A 40 -2.41 -11.67 33.76
N HIS A 41 -1.65 -12.70 34.14
CA HIS A 41 -0.19 -12.72 33.96
C HIS A 41 0.18 -12.76 32.48
N ASN A 42 -0.49 -13.56 31.66
CA ASN A 42 -0.31 -13.62 30.21
C ASN A 42 -0.69 -12.29 29.54
N HIS A 43 -1.73 -11.61 30.03
CA HIS A 43 -2.12 -10.28 29.58
C HIS A 43 -1.07 -9.23 29.95
N GLY A 44 -0.55 -9.28 31.19
CA GLY A 44 0.55 -8.43 31.64
C GLY A 44 1.85 -8.66 30.85
N ASP A 45 2.18 -9.91 30.57
CA ASP A 45 3.32 -10.32 29.73
C ASP A 45 3.16 -9.84 28.29
N PHE A 46 1.96 -9.96 27.73
CA PHE A 46 1.64 -9.46 26.40
C PHE A 46 1.78 -7.94 26.34
N LEU A 47 1.25 -7.21 27.32
CA LEU A 47 1.41 -5.75 27.44
C LEU A 47 2.88 -5.37 27.60
N SER A 48 3.63 -6.07 28.45
CA SER A 48 5.06 -5.86 28.66
C SER A 48 5.86 -6.06 27.37
N ARG A 49 5.59 -7.14 26.63
CA ARG A 49 6.21 -7.39 25.30
C ARG A 49 5.83 -6.31 24.29
N LYS A 50 4.58 -5.81 24.33
CA LYS A 50 4.10 -4.72 23.47
C LYS A 50 4.81 -3.41 23.80
N ILE A 51 4.91 -3.05 25.07
CA ILE A 51 5.65 -1.86 25.56
C ILE A 51 7.14 -1.98 25.20
N ALA A 52 7.78 -3.12 25.46
CA ALA A 52 9.18 -3.35 25.12
C ALA A 52 9.43 -3.32 23.60
N ARG A 53 8.45 -3.74 22.78
CA ARG A 53 8.52 -3.60 21.32
C ARG A 53 8.39 -2.13 20.91
N CYS A 54 7.40 -1.41 21.44
CA CYS A 54 7.23 0.03 21.21
C CYS A 54 8.46 0.84 21.66
N TRP A 55 9.05 0.49 22.80
CA TRP A 55 10.26 1.10 23.33
C TRP A 55 11.47 0.79 22.46
N ARG A 56 11.71 -0.48 22.09
CA ARG A 56 12.79 -0.84 21.15
C ARG A 56 12.63 -0.16 19.80
N GLN A 57 11.40 0.00 19.32
CA GLN A 57 11.11 0.72 18.07
C GLN A 57 11.36 2.22 18.21
N PHE A 58 10.96 2.83 19.33
CA PHE A 58 11.26 4.21 19.66
C PHE A 58 12.78 4.46 19.76
N VAL A 59 13.50 3.58 20.47
CA VAL A 59 14.96 3.62 20.62
C VAL A 59 15.69 3.37 19.30
N LYS A 60 15.19 2.46 18.45
CA LYS A 60 15.77 2.16 17.12
C LYS A 60 15.54 3.31 16.15
N LEU A 61 14.37 3.94 16.19
CA LEU A 61 14.03 5.06 15.32
C LEU A 61 14.70 6.37 15.78
N ARG A 62 15.06 6.50 17.08
CA ARG A 62 15.66 7.68 17.73
C ARG A 62 14.98 9.03 17.45
N LYS A 63 13.83 9.02 16.80
CA LYS A 63 13.19 10.21 16.25
C LYS A 63 11.77 10.32 16.79
N THR A 64 11.53 11.40 17.51
CA THR A 64 10.19 11.84 17.90
C THR A 64 9.41 12.27 16.66
N THR A 65 8.07 12.33 16.75
CA THR A 65 7.24 12.89 15.66
C THR A 65 7.69 14.31 15.30
N LEU A 66 8.15 15.09 16.29
CA LEU A 66 8.75 16.41 16.10
C LEU A 66 10.02 16.34 15.24
N SER A 67 11.01 15.52 15.62
CA SER A 67 12.27 15.42 14.85
C SER A 67 12.06 14.92 13.41
N LEU A 68 11.09 14.02 13.18
CA LEU A 68 10.74 13.58 11.82
C LEU A 68 10.11 14.72 11.00
N ALA A 69 9.30 15.57 11.65
CA ALA A 69 8.72 16.74 11.00
C ALA A 69 9.78 17.81 10.72
N GLU A 70 10.76 18.01 11.61
CA GLU A 70 11.90 18.92 11.39
C GLU A 70 12.76 18.44 10.22
N GLU A 71 13.08 17.15 10.16
CA GLU A 71 13.82 16.56 9.05
C GLU A 71 13.06 16.66 7.73
N TYR A 72 11.74 16.47 7.75
CA TYR A 72 10.92 16.66 6.56
C TYR A 72 10.90 18.13 6.13
N LYS A 73 10.73 19.07 7.07
CA LYS A 73 10.77 20.51 6.79
C LYS A 73 12.10 20.94 6.19
N ALA A 74 13.21 20.32 6.60
CA ALA A 74 14.54 20.55 6.04
C ALA A 74 14.70 20.05 4.58
N LEU A 75 13.75 19.28 4.04
CA LEU A 75 13.72 18.95 2.62
C LEU A 75 13.15 20.10 1.76
N GLU A 76 12.51 21.08 2.40
CA GLU A 76 11.92 22.28 1.79
C GLU A 76 10.88 21.97 0.70
N ILE A 77 10.27 20.79 0.72
CA ILE A 77 9.14 20.45 -0.15
C ILE A 77 7.89 21.07 0.49
N ASN A 78 7.52 22.26 0.03
CA ASN A 78 6.35 23.00 0.50
C ASN A 78 5.59 23.63 -0.68
N GLU A 79 4.37 24.11 -0.40
CA GLU A 79 3.49 24.75 -1.36
C GLU A 79 4.21 25.85 -2.19
N GLY A 80 4.97 26.70 -1.52
CA GLY A 80 5.67 27.84 -2.15
C GLY A 80 6.78 27.39 -3.10
N LEU A 81 7.62 26.45 -2.65
CA LEU A 81 8.72 25.93 -3.44
C LEU A 81 8.21 25.25 -4.70
N VAL A 82 7.19 24.39 -4.55
CA VAL A 82 6.64 23.55 -5.62
C VAL A 82 6.06 24.40 -6.76
N ARG A 83 5.48 25.57 -6.46
CA ARG A 83 5.02 26.51 -7.50
C ARG A 83 6.15 27.30 -8.17
N SER A 84 7.30 27.43 -7.50
CA SER A 84 8.40 28.29 -7.97
C SER A 84 9.43 27.56 -8.83
N ILE A 85 9.63 26.26 -8.62
CA ILE A 85 10.66 25.49 -9.33
C ILE A 85 10.07 24.81 -10.58
N PRO A 86 10.88 24.53 -11.62
CA PRO A 86 10.42 23.75 -12.77
C PRO A 86 10.13 22.28 -12.44
N PHE A 87 9.22 21.67 -13.19
CA PHE A 87 8.80 20.27 -13.02
C PHE A 87 9.98 19.29 -12.93
N GLY A 88 10.95 19.38 -13.83
CA GLY A 88 12.12 18.48 -13.82
C GLY A 88 12.94 18.57 -12.54
N GLN A 89 13.11 19.77 -11.98
CA GLN A 89 13.83 19.97 -10.72
C GLN A 89 13.03 19.42 -9.53
N LEU A 90 11.70 19.60 -9.53
CA LEU A 90 10.83 19.02 -8.52
C LEU A 90 10.88 17.49 -8.55
N ALA A 91 10.81 16.89 -9.73
CA ALA A 91 10.88 15.44 -9.91
C ALA A 91 12.19 14.87 -9.35
N CYS A 92 13.34 15.48 -9.67
CA CYS A 92 14.63 15.05 -9.11
C CYS A 92 14.68 15.13 -7.57
N ARG A 93 14.08 16.16 -6.96
CA ARG A 93 14.03 16.30 -5.50
C ARG A 93 13.14 15.24 -4.84
N ILE A 94 11.99 14.94 -5.45
CA ILE A 94 11.05 13.93 -4.98
C ILE A 94 11.61 12.51 -5.12
N GLU A 95 12.40 12.25 -6.16
CA GLU A 95 13.03 10.95 -6.40
C GLU A 95 14.28 10.70 -5.55
N ALA A 96 14.86 11.73 -4.94
CA ALA A 96 16.03 11.61 -4.10
C ALA A 96 15.80 10.61 -2.96
N ALA A 97 16.75 9.69 -2.75
CA ALA A 97 16.62 8.63 -1.74
C ALA A 97 16.36 9.19 -0.33
N LYS A 98 17.06 10.26 0.03
CA LYS A 98 16.86 10.97 1.31
C LYS A 98 15.42 11.45 1.48
N THR A 99 14.85 12.07 0.45
CA THR A 99 13.45 12.53 0.44
C THR A 99 12.48 11.38 0.66
N LEU A 100 12.68 10.28 -0.08
CA LEU A 100 11.82 9.11 0.03
C LEU A 100 11.90 8.48 1.42
N GLU A 101 13.09 8.34 2.00
CA GLU A 101 13.30 7.74 3.31
C GLU A 101 12.75 8.60 4.45
N THR A 102 13.04 9.91 4.44
CA THR A 102 12.55 10.85 5.45
C THR A 102 11.02 10.95 5.41
N THR A 103 10.44 11.08 4.20
CA THR A 103 8.98 11.12 4.03
C THR A 103 8.34 9.81 4.50
N LYS A 104 8.94 8.66 4.16
CA LYS A 104 8.48 7.35 4.63
C LYS A 104 8.44 7.26 6.16
N ALA A 105 9.53 7.66 6.81
CA ALA A 105 9.62 7.59 8.26
C ALA A 105 8.56 8.47 8.95
N LEU A 106 8.31 9.66 8.43
CA LEU A 106 7.24 10.55 8.92
C LEU A 106 5.86 9.93 8.70
N LEU A 107 5.55 9.46 7.49
CA LEU A 107 4.25 8.86 7.16
C LEU A 107 3.97 7.58 7.94
N ASP A 108 4.94 6.69 8.09
CA ASP A 108 4.81 5.47 8.91
C ASP A 108 4.52 5.83 10.38
N ARG A 109 5.10 6.94 10.87
CA ARG A 109 4.82 7.47 12.22
C ARG A 109 3.40 8.05 12.33
N LEU A 110 2.94 8.80 11.32
CA LEU A 110 1.57 9.34 11.27
C LEU A 110 0.54 8.22 11.19
N ALA A 111 0.77 7.19 10.37
CA ALA A 111 -0.09 6.01 10.29
C ALA A 111 -0.20 5.30 11.64
N SER A 112 0.94 5.11 12.32
CA SER A 112 0.97 4.53 13.66
C SER A 112 0.17 5.36 14.67
N ARG A 113 0.25 6.70 14.60
CA ARG A 113 -0.51 7.61 15.48
C ARG A 113 -2.00 7.57 15.18
N LEU A 114 -2.39 7.47 13.91
CA LEU A 114 -3.79 7.37 13.49
C LEU A 114 -4.44 6.10 14.07
N MET A 115 -3.78 4.96 13.89
CA MET A 115 -4.25 3.67 14.42
C MET A 115 -4.42 3.71 15.95
N LEU A 116 -3.52 4.38 16.66
CA LEU A 116 -3.62 4.58 18.12
C LEU A 116 -4.74 5.55 18.50
N SER A 117 -5.06 6.55 17.69
CA SER A 117 -6.18 7.44 17.96
C SER A 117 -7.53 6.77 17.72
N GLN A 118 -7.59 5.87 16.73
CA GLN A 118 -8.82 5.22 16.31
C GLN A 118 -9.17 3.98 17.13
N SER A 119 -8.21 3.36 17.84
CA SER A 119 -8.51 2.28 18.79
C SER A 119 -9.44 2.71 19.94
N PHE A 120 -9.67 4.01 20.11
CA PHE A 120 -10.59 4.57 21.09
C PHE A 120 -11.95 4.98 20.52
N SER A 121 -12.15 4.87 19.19
CA SER A 121 -13.39 5.21 18.49
C SER A 121 -14.01 3.97 17.84
N GLN A 122 -15.34 3.85 17.87
CA GLN A 122 -16.05 2.65 17.38
C GLN A 122 -16.03 2.48 15.86
N SER A 123 -15.68 3.52 15.09
CA SER A 123 -15.42 3.44 13.65
C SER A 123 -13.93 3.32 13.36
N GLY A 124 -13.53 2.23 12.71
CA GLY A 124 -12.18 2.06 12.18
C GLY A 124 -11.88 3.02 11.01
N PRO A 125 -10.62 3.13 10.59
CA PRO A 125 -10.26 3.92 9.41
C PRO A 125 -10.95 3.38 8.16
N GLU A 126 -11.21 4.26 7.20
CA GLU A 126 -11.73 3.86 5.89
C GLU A 126 -10.82 2.80 5.24
N ASN A 127 -11.46 1.74 4.70
CA ASN A 127 -10.77 0.63 4.07
C ASN A 127 -10.34 0.99 2.66
N ILE A 128 -9.08 1.40 2.53
CA ILE A 128 -8.44 1.78 1.27
C ILE A 128 -7.53 0.67 0.70
N ASP A 129 -7.57 -0.54 1.24
CA ASP A 129 -6.62 -1.62 0.86
C ASP A 129 -6.74 -1.98 -0.63
N HIS A 130 -7.95 -1.90 -1.18
CA HIS A 130 -8.21 -2.12 -2.59
C HIS A 130 -7.50 -1.07 -3.46
N LEU A 131 -7.53 0.20 -3.09
CA LEU A 131 -6.81 1.30 -3.76
C LEU A 131 -5.29 1.13 -3.65
N LEU A 132 -4.81 0.77 -2.47
CA LEU A 132 -3.37 0.60 -2.21
C LEU A 132 -2.76 -0.53 -3.05
N LYS A 133 -3.52 -1.59 -3.35
CA LYS A 133 -3.09 -2.64 -4.28
C LYS A 133 -2.81 -2.08 -5.67
N HIS A 134 -3.64 -1.18 -6.18
CA HIS A 134 -3.42 -0.56 -7.49
C HIS A 134 -2.15 0.31 -7.52
N VAL A 135 -1.85 1.00 -6.42
CA VAL A 135 -0.63 1.83 -6.31
C VAL A 135 0.63 0.98 -6.08
N ALA A 136 0.53 -0.15 -5.36
CA ALA A 136 1.67 -1.01 -5.02
C ALA A 136 2.05 -2.01 -6.12
N SER A 137 1.13 -2.38 -7.03
CA SER A 137 1.30 -3.49 -7.98
C SER A 137 2.34 -3.27 -9.10
N SER A 138 2.96 -2.10 -9.20
CA SER A 138 3.95 -1.82 -10.25
C SER A 138 5.29 -2.58 -10.09
N LYS A 139 5.57 -3.21 -8.94
CA LYS A 139 6.94 -3.67 -8.59
C LYS A 139 7.28 -5.15 -8.82
N LYS A 140 6.47 -5.94 -9.54
CA LYS A 140 6.92 -7.28 -9.97
C LYS A 140 7.74 -7.17 -11.26
N ARG A 141 8.99 -6.72 -11.13
CA ARG A 141 10.03 -7.15 -12.07
C ARG A 141 10.14 -8.67 -11.90
N VAL A 142 9.54 -9.41 -12.83
CA VAL A 142 9.87 -10.83 -13.00
C VAL A 142 11.32 -10.84 -13.46
N SER A 143 12.23 -11.30 -12.60
CA SER A 143 13.58 -11.65 -13.01
C SER A 143 13.48 -12.84 -13.96
N THR A 144 13.57 -12.58 -15.25
CA THR A 144 13.81 -13.61 -16.26
C THR A 144 15.28 -14.02 -16.15
N ASP A 145 15.61 -14.86 -15.16
CA ASP A 145 16.89 -15.57 -15.15
C ASP A 145 16.75 -16.84 -15.99
N LYS A 146 17.70 -16.95 -16.92
CA LYS A 146 17.77 -17.90 -18.03
C LYS A 146 17.85 -19.36 -17.54
N GLU A 147 17.12 -20.25 -18.23
CA GLU A 147 17.47 -21.67 -18.30
C GLU A 147 18.85 -21.84 -18.96
N THR A 148 19.71 -22.74 -18.45
CA THR A 148 20.12 -24.00 -19.12
C THR A 148 21.15 -24.79 -18.26
N GLN A 149 20.72 -25.97 -17.81
CA GLN A 149 21.44 -27.25 -17.54
C GLN A 149 22.82 -27.31 -16.83
N GLY A 150 22.85 -28.15 -15.78
CA GLY A 150 24.04 -28.79 -15.23
C GLY A 150 23.71 -29.92 -14.24
N ARG A 151 23.80 -31.16 -14.73
CA ARG A 151 23.45 -32.46 -14.12
C ARG A 151 24.31 -32.78 -12.87
N GLY A 152 23.70 -33.24 -11.77
CA GLY A 152 24.45 -33.87 -10.66
C GLY A 152 23.66 -34.09 -9.37
N GLN A 153 23.53 -35.35 -8.96
CA GLN A 153 22.74 -35.84 -7.84
C GLN A 153 23.27 -35.41 -6.45
N THR A 154 22.39 -35.17 -5.47
CA THR A 154 22.26 -36.01 -4.26
C THR A 154 21.13 -35.50 -3.35
N LYS A 155 20.29 -36.44 -2.91
CA LYS A 155 19.18 -36.26 -1.98
C LYS A 155 19.68 -35.70 -0.63
N LYS A 156 19.11 -34.59 -0.17
CA LYS A 156 18.95 -34.29 1.26
C LYS A 156 17.57 -33.73 1.53
N VAL A 157 16.80 -34.53 2.24
CA VAL A 157 15.53 -34.21 2.89
C VAL A 157 15.75 -33.03 3.82
N PHE A 158 15.08 -31.90 3.56
CA PHE A 158 14.88 -30.85 4.57
C PHE A 158 13.51 -30.20 4.37
N GLY A 159 12.92 -29.84 5.51
CA GLY A 159 11.50 -29.62 5.72
C GLY A 159 10.84 -28.66 4.75
N LYS A 160 9.62 -29.05 4.38
CA LYS A 160 8.60 -28.23 3.74
C LYS A 160 8.17 -27.14 4.71
N GLU A 161 8.96 -26.08 4.83
CA GLU A 161 8.51 -24.85 5.46
C GLU A 161 7.65 -24.12 4.43
N LEU A 162 6.33 -24.26 4.58
CA LEU A 162 5.36 -23.37 3.97
C LEU A 162 5.80 -21.95 4.33
N ARG A 163 6.44 -21.26 3.39
CA ARG A 163 6.46 -19.80 3.41
C ARG A 163 5.01 -19.37 3.27
N SER A 164 4.37 -19.10 4.40
CA SER A 164 3.19 -18.26 4.43
C SER A 164 3.57 -16.99 3.67
N HIS A 165 2.98 -16.82 2.49
CA HIS A 165 2.88 -15.53 1.85
C HIS A 165 2.10 -14.63 2.81
N GLU A 166 2.78 -14.03 3.76
CA GLU A 166 2.24 -12.87 4.46
C GLU A 166 2.15 -11.79 3.37
N PRO A 167 0.94 -11.35 2.97
CA PRO A 167 0.84 -10.25 2.04
C PRO A 167 1.54 -9.07 2.72
N CYS A 168 2.60 -8.57 2.07
CA CYS A 168 3.27 -7.35 2.50
C CYS A 168 2.21 -6.24 2.40
N ASN A 169 1.49 -5.99 3.51
CA ASN A 169 0.41 -5.02 3.53
C ASN A 169 1.02 -3.68 3.11
N PRO A 170 0.51 -3.05 2.04
CA PRO A 170 1.04 -1.77 1.59
C PRO A 170 0.89 -0.76 2.74
N SER A 171 1.93 0.07 2.95
CA SER A 171 1.82 1.18 3.91
C SER A 171 0.59 2.02 3.56
N ARG A 172 -0.18 2.45 4.57
CA ARG A 172 -1.42 3.25 4.39
C ARG A 172 -1.18 4.49 3.53
N TYR A 173 0.02 5.05 3.61
CA TYR A 173 0.46 6.20 2.85
C TYR A 173 1.69 5.81 1.98
N PRO A 174 1.48 5.33 0.74
CA PRO A 174 2.58 5.07 -0.18
C PRO A 174 3.31 6.39 -0.51
N VAL A 175 4.59 6.44 -0.15
CA VAL A 175 5.44 7.64 -0.26
C VAL A 175 5.38 8.28 -1.64
N ARG A 176 5.47 7.45 -2.70
CA ARG A 176 5.43 7.95 -4.07
C ARG A 176 4.10 8.61 -4.40
N ALA A 177 2.98 8.03 -3.97
CA ALA A 177 1.66 8.61 -4.22
C ALA A 177 1.45 9.92 -3.45
N VAL A 178 1.96 10.01 -2.22
CA VAL A 178 1.97 11.26 -1.44
C VAL A 178 2.80 12.33 -2.13
N LEU A 179 4.03 12.01 -2.57
CA LEU A 179 4.88 12.99 -3.24
C LEU A 179 4.35 13.38 -4.64
N CYS A 180 3.67 12.47 -5.35
CA CYS A 180 2.97 12.81 -6.59
C CYS A 180 1.88 13.88 -6.38
N ALA A 181 1.30 14.00 -5.18
CA ALA A 181 0.33 15.06 -4.92
C ALA A 181 0.97 16.44 -5.12
N TYR A 182 2.22 16.64 -4.67
CA TYR A 182 2.96 17.87 -4.89
C TYR A 182 3.23 18.13 -6.38
N MET A 183 3.50 17.10 -7.17
CA MET A 183 3.66 17.25 -8.62
C MET A 183 2.36 17.70 -9.30
N ILE A 184 1.24 17.04 -8.96
CA ILE A 184 -0.09 17.36 -9.48
C ILE A 184 -0.49 18.80 -9.11
N PHE A 185 -0.19 19.19 -7.88
CA PHE A 185 -0.49 20.53 -7.37
C PHE A 185 0.37 21.62 -8.01
N GLY A 186 1.68 21.39 -8.18
CA GLY A 186 2.61 22.41 -8.70
C GLY A 186 2.60 22.55 -10.21
N HIS A 187 2.42 21.42 -10.92
CA HIS A 187 2.57 21.36 -12.37
C HIS A 187 1.49 20.46 -13.00
N PRO A 188 0.20 20.82 -12.90
CA PRO A 188 -0.87 20.02 -13.51
C PRO A 188 -0.64 19.82 -15.01
N ASP A 189 -0.17 20.85 -15.72
CA ASP A 189 0.07 20.80 -17.18
C ASP A 189 1.22 19.86 -17.59
N ALA A 190 2.14 19.55 -16.68
CA ALA A 190 3.23 18.61 -16.95
C ALA A 190 2.84 17.16 -16.59
N VAL A 191 1.82 16.99 -15.74
CA VAL A 191 1.35 15.68 -15.28
C VAL A 191 0.20 15.16 -16.14
N PHE A 192 -0.66 16.05 -16.62
CA PHE A 192 -1.83 15.70 -17.42
C PHE A 192 -1.64 16.04 -18.89
N SER A 193 -1.97 15.08 -19.75
CA SER A 193 -2.06 15.29 -21.19
C SER A 193 -3.41 15.90 -21.62
N GLU A 194 -4.42 15.80 -20.75
CA GLU A 194 -5.80 16.27 -20.98
C GLU A 194 -6.32 17.03 -19.76
N HIS A 195 -7.18 18.04 -19.96
CA HIS A 195 -7.77 18.85 -18.89
C HIS A 195 -9.28 18.62 -18.78
N GLY A 196 -9.67 17.43 -18.32
CA GLY A 196 -11.06 17.07 -18.07
C GLY A 196 -11.53 17.37 -16.64
N GLU A 197 -12.81 17.13 -16.38
CA GLU A 197 -13.43 17.31 -15.05
C GLU A 197 -12.77 16.42 -13.99
N HIS A 198 -12.33 15.21 -14.37
CA HIS A 198 -11.65 14.30 -13.47
C HIS A 198 -10.26 14.80 -13.07
N GLU A 199 -9.52 15.40 -14.01
CA GLU A 199 -8.21 15.98 -13.78
C GLU A 199 -8.29 17.24 -12.92
N ILE A 200 -9.29 18.12 -13.16
CA ILE A 200 -9.58 19.27 -12.30
C ILE A 200 -9.91 18.79 -10.87
N ALA A 201 -10.80 17.81 -10.73
CA ALA A 201 -11.13 17.25 -9.44
C ALA A 201 -9.89 16.63 -8.74
N LEU A 202 -8.99 15.97 -9.48
CA LEU A 202 -7.77 15.44 -8.90
C LEU A 202 -6.83 16.55 -8.40
N VAL A 203 -6.71 17.67 -9.11
CA VAL A 203 -5.95 18.84 -8.65
C VAL A 203 -6.55 19.41 -7.36
N ASP A 204 -7.88 19.55 -7.29
CA ASP A 204 -8.56 20.08 -6.11
C ASP A 204 -8.37 19.19 -4.88
N SER A 205 -8.43 17.86 -5.06
CA SER A 205 -8.19 16.92 -3.95
C SER A 205 -6.72 16.88 -3.53
N ALA A 206 -5.79 16.97 -4.48
CA ALA A 206 -4.35 17.08 -4.19
C ALA A 206 -4.04 18.36 -3.41
N THR A 207 -4.65 19.49 -3.81
CA THR A 207 -4.53 20.78 -3.13
C THR A 207 -5.03 20.68 -1.68
N SER A 208 -6.23 20.17 -1.49
CA SER A 208 -6.82 19.98 -0.16
C SER A 208 -5.95 19.06 0.71
N PHE A 209 -5.44 17.97 0.13
CA PHE A 209 -4.54 17.04 0.83
C PHE A 209 -3.23 17.70 1.28
N ILE A 210 -2.56 18.47 0.40
CA ILE A 210 -1.31 19.16 0.74
C ILE A 210 -1.53 20.18 1.84
N GLN A 211 -2.61 20.96 1.76
CA GLN A 211 -2.95 21.95 2.80
C GLN A 211 -3.14 21.29 4.17
N GLU A 212 -3.85 20.17 4.24
CA GLU A 212 -4.05 19.44 5.49
C GLU A 212 -2.74 18.79 5.99
N PHE A 213 -1.89 18.32 5.08
CA PHE A 213 -0.59 17.72 5.42
C PHE A 213 0.40 18.76 5.96
N GLU A 214 0.52 19.91 5.31
CA GLU A 214 1.37 21.01 5.78
C GLU A 214 0.83 21.62 7.08
N SER A 215 -0.48 21.75 7.22
CA SER A 215 -1.11 22.18 8.47
C SER A 215 -0.82 21.21 9.61
N LEU A 216 -0.85 19.89 9.35
CA LEU A 216 -0.46 18.86 10.33
C LEU A 216 1.02 18.96 10.72
N ILE A 217 1.92 19.18 9.75
CA ILE A 217 3.35 19.37 10.01
C ILE A 217 3.57 20.64 10.85
N ASN A 218 2.94 21.75 10.50
CA ASN A 218 3.04 23.00 11.25
C ASN A 218 2.52 22.82 12.68
N LEU A 219 1.40 22.12 12.88
CA LEU A 219 0.87 21.80 14.20
C LEU A 219 1.85 20.96 15.03
N ILE A 220 2.56 20.01 14.41
CA ILE A 220 3.60 19.20 15.09
C ILE A 220 4.78 20.07 15.53
N LEU A 221 5.20 21.03 14.69
CA LEU A 221 6.39 21.86 14.91
C LEU A 221 6.14 23.02 15.89
N ILE A 222 5.00 23.67 15.79
CA ILE A 222 4.64 24.89 16.54
C ILE A 222 3.94 24.54 17.86
N GLY A 223 3.25 23.40 17.89
CA GLY A 223 2.44 22.96 19.03
C GLY A 223 1.00 23.50 19.00
N PRO A 224 0.08 22.91 19.80
CA PRO A 224 -1.37 23.20 19.72
C PRO A 224 -1.77 24.64 20.08
N ASP A 225 -0.94 25.34 20.85
CA ASP A 225 -1.32 26.59 21.52
C ASP A 225 -1.04 27.86 20.71
N SER A 226 -0.45 27.76 19.51
CA SER A 226 0.04 28.94 18.77
C SER A 226 -0.26 28.98 17.28
N VAL A 227 -1.19 28.16 16.76
CA VAL A 227 -1.67 28.32 15.37
C VAL A 227 -2.72 29.45 15.33
N PRO A 228 -2.43 30.62 14.73
CA PRO A 228 -3.44 31.63 14.51
C PRO A 228 -4.34 31.12 13.39
N LEU A 229 -5.63 30.99 13.66
CA LEU A 229 -6.67 30.73 12.66
C LEU A 229 -6.51 31.71 11.51
N SER A 230 -6.09 31.22 10.36
CA SER A 230 -6.23 31.97 9.12
C SER A 230 -6.74 31.06 8.01
N ARG A 231 -7.84 31.52 7.42
CA ARG A 231 -8.46 31.08 6.16
C ARG A 231 -9.42 29.90 6.22
N ARG A 232 -10.50 30.05 6.99
CA ARG A 232 -11.81 29.56 6.56
C ARG A 232 -12.71 30.75 6.24
N SER A 233 -12.51 31.33 5.06
CA SER A 233 -13.38 32.39 4.56
C SER A 233 -14.68 31.78 4.07
N SER A 234 -15.73 31.86 4.89
CA SER A 234 -17.12 31.83 4.46
C SER A 234 -17.84 32.91 5.25
N PRO A 235 -18.37 33.97 4.63
CA PRO A 235 -19.15 34.96 5.33
C PRO A 235 -20.58 34.42 5.37
N ASP A 236 -20.93 33.73 6.44
CA ASP A 236 -22.35 33.67 6.79
C ASP A 236 -22.58 33.73 8.29
N MET A 237 -23.60 34.51 8.62
CA MET A 237 -23.82 35.16 9.90
C MET A 237 -24.30 34.19 10.99
N SER A 238 -24.04 34.57 12.24
CA SER A 238 -24.66 34.08 13.48
C SER A 238 -24.12 32.75 14.06
N SER A 239 -23.14 32.86 14.95
CA SER A 239 -23.27 32.42 16.35
C SER A 239 -21.91 32.54 17.04
N THR A 240 -21.96 32.94 18.30
CA THR A 240 -20.84 33.05 19.24
C THR A 240 -20.20 31.67 19.46
N GLN A 241 -19.37 31.21 18.52
CA GLN A 241 -18.53 30.03 18.72
C GLN A 241 -17.11 30.49 19.05
N LEU A 242 -16.68 30.22 20.29
CA LEU A 242 -15.26 30.23 20.63
C LEU A 242 -14.50 29.42 19.57
N PRO A 243 -13.30 29.86 19.13
CA PRO A 243 -12.50 29.09 18.20
C PRO A 243 -12.23 27.71 18.81
N LYS A 244 -12.81 26.65 18.21
CA LYS A 244 -12.54 25.26 18.60
C LYS A 244 -11.04 25.04 18.41
N GLN A 245 -10.30 24.93 19.51
CA GLN A 245 -8.87 24.60 19.48
C GLN A 245 -8.69 23.33 18.64
N GLN A 246 -7.94 23.45 17.55
CA GLN A 246 -7.71 22.34 16.63
C GLN A 246 -6.71 21.37 17.26
N THR A 247 -7.22 20.26 17.77
CA THR A 247 -6.38 19.24 18.39
C THR A 247 -5.57 18.49 17.32
N PHE A 248 -4.41 17.96 17.70
CA PHE A 248 -3.61 17.07 16.84
C PHE A 248 -4.43 15.90 16.29
N ARG A 249 -5.38 15.37 17.08
CA ARG A 249 -6.25 14.25 16.65
C ARG A 249 -7.22 14.67 15.56
N SER A 250 -7.88 15.83 15.71
CA SER A 250 -8.77 16.35 14.68
C SER A 250 -8.03 16.68 13.39
N GLN A 251 -6.81 17.24 13.49
CA GLN A 251 -5.99 17.53 12.31
C GLN A 251 -5.51 16.25 11.62
N LEU A 252 -5.10 15.24 12.38
CA LEU A 252 -4.70 13.94 11.83
C LEU A 252 -5.87 13.23 11.13
N ALA A 253 -7.10 13.38 11.65
CA ALA A 253 -8.30 12.85 11.01
C ALA A 253 -8.65 13.61 9.72
N ALA A 254 -8.53 14.95 9.71
CA ALA A 254 -8.73 15.77 8.51
C ALA A 254 -7.71 15.42 7.40
N PHE A 255 -6.44 15.26 7.79
CA PHE A 255 -5.39 14.76 6.90
C PHE A 255 -5.72 13.40 6.31
N ASP A 256 -6.15 12.43 7.11
CA ASP A 256 -6.48 11.07 6.63
C ASP A 256 -7.71 11.09 5.69
N ALA A 257 -8.72 11.91 5.99
CA ALA A 257 -9.89 12.09 5.12
C ALA A 257 -9.50 12.71 3.77
N ALA A 258 -8.67 13.75 3.79
CA ALA A 258 -8.17 14.38 2.57
C ALA A 258 -7.29 13.41 1.75
N TRP A 259 -6.46 12.60 2.42
CA TRP A 259 -5.68 11.53 1.79
C TRP A 259 -6.59 10.51 1.09
N CYS A 260 -7.63 10.02 1.76
CA CYS A 260 -8.59 9.09 1.16
C CYS A 260 -9.23 9.69 -0.08
N SER A 261 -9.71 10.94 -0.01
CA SER A 261 -10.32 11.63 -1.16
C SER A 261 -9.35 11.76 -2.35
N TYR A 262 -8.11 12.19 -2.07
CA TYR A 262 -7.05 12.25 -3.07
C TYR A 262 -6.75 10.88 -3.67
N LEU A 263 -6.56 9.85 -2.85
CA LEU A 263 -6.19 8.51 -3.30
C LEU A 263 -7.24 7.89 -4.22
N HIS A 264 -8.54 8.08 -3.94
CA HIS A 264 -9.61 7.62 -4.82
C HIS A 264 -9.50 8.26 -6.21
N ARG A 265 -9.36 9.58 -6.27
CA ARG A 265 -9.23 10.32 -7.55
C ARG A 265 -7.92 9.95 -8.27
N PHE A 266 -6.83 9.81 -7.52
CA PHE A 266 -5.52 9.45 -8.05
C PHE A 266 -5.52 8.06 -8.68
N VAL A 267 -6.14 7.08 -8.03
CA VAL A 267 -6.26 5.71 -8.57
C VAL A 267 -7.15 5.67 -9.80
N ALA A 268 -8.28 6.37 -9.79
CA ALA A 268 -9.15 6.47 -10.96
C ALA A 268 -8.40 7.05 -12.17
N TRP A 269 -7.67 8.14 -11.96
CA TRP A 269 -6.82 8.74 -12.98
C TRP A 269 -5.71 7.78 -13.44
N LYS A 270 -4.97 7.13 -12.52
CA LYS A 270 -3.92 6.15 -12.86
C LYS A 270 -4.42 5.00 -13.72
N VAL A 271 -5.65 4.53 -13.49
CA VAL A 271 -6.26 3.46 -14.30
C VAL A 271 -6.62 3.96 -15.69
N LYS A 272 -7.15 5.19 -15.82
CA LYS A 272 -7.40 5.85 -17.12
C LYS A 272 -6.08 6.03 -17.90
N ASP A 273 -5.07 6.58 -17.24
CA ASP A 273 -3.74 6.83 -17.80
C ASP A 273 -3.06 5.54 -18.30
N ALA A 274 -3.10 4.47 -17.49
CA ALA A 274 -2.58 3.17 -17.90
C ALA A 274 -3.30 2.59 -19.13
N ARG A 275 -4.62 2.83 -19.27
CA ARG A 275 -5.39 2.39 -20.43
C ARG A 275 -5.01 3.16 -21.69
N LEU A 276 -4.89 4.49 -21.61
CA LEU A 276 -4.45 5.31 -22.74
C LEU A 276 -3.04 4.91 -23.21
N LEU A 277 -2.13 4.69 -22.26
CA LEU A 277 -0.79 4.21 -22.57
C LEU A 277 -0.81 2.83 -23.23
N GLU A 278 -1.65 1.90 -22.77
CA GLU A 278 -1.84 0.62 -23.46
C GLU A 278 -2.32 0.80 -24.89
N GLU A 279 -3.36 1.61 -25.11
CA GLU A 279 -3.91 1.88 -26.45
C GLU A 279 -2.85 2.43 -27.41
N ASP A 280 -2.00 3.34 -26.94
CA ASP A 280 -0.92 3.88 -27.74
C ASP A 280 0.20 2.87 -28.01
N LEU A 281 0.56 2.02 -27.04
CA LEU A 281 1.50 0.91 -27.27
C LEU A 281 0.96 -0.07 -28.31
N VAL A 282 -0.34 -0.40 -28.25
CA VAL A 282 -1.01 -1.26 -29.23
C VAL A 282 -1.02 -0.61 -30.61
N ARG A 283 -1.33 0.70 -30.68
CA ARG A 283 -1.32 1.48 -31.93
C ARG A 283 0.06 1.45 -32.59
N VAL A 284 1.12 1.69 -31.82
CA VAL A 284 2.50 1.63 -32.31
C VAL A 284 2.86 0.22 -32.78
N ALA A 285 2.48 -0.83 -32.04
CA ALA A 285 2.72 -2.21 -32.45
C ALA A 285 2.06 -2.54 -33.81
N CYS A 286 0.81 -2.10 -34.03
CA CYS A 286 0.11 -2.25 -35.30
C CYS A 286 0.78 -1.46 -36.43
N GLN A 287 1.24 -0.24 -36.19
CA GLN A 287 1.94 0.57 -37.19
C GLN A 287 3.28 -0.03 -37.61
N LEU A 288 4.04 -0.59 -36.65
CA LEU A 288 5.28 -1.31 -36.94
C LEU A 288 5.03 -2.54 -37.82
N GLU A 289 3.95 -3.28 -37.54
CA GLU A 289 3.57 -4.45 -38.33
C GLU A 289 3.17 -4.08 -39.77
N LEU A 290 2.27 -3.09 -39.93
CA LEU A 290 1.84 -2.64 -41.25
C LEU A 290 3.03 -2.10 -42.07
N SER A 291 3.93 -1.34 -41.44
CA SER A 291 5.15 -0.84 -42.09
C SER A 291 6.09 -1.97 -42.52
N MET A 292 6.20 -3.03 -41.71
CA MET A 292 6.97 -4.22 -42.05
C MET A 292 6.33 -4.97 -43.23
N MET A 293 5.02 -5.19 -43.21
CA MET A 293 4.30 -5.86 -44.30
C MET A 293 4.42 -5.11 -45.63
N GLN A 294 4.31 -3.78 -45.59
CA GLN A 294 4.51 -2.91 -46.75
C GLN A 294 5.94 -2.98 -47.30
N LYS A 295 6.96 -2.82 -46.45
CA LYS A 295 8.37 -2.79 -46.87
C LYS A 295 8.89 -4.16 -47.32
N CYS A 296 8.48 -5.23 -46.67
CA CYS A 296 8.91 -6.59 -46.98
C CYS A 296 8.02 -7.29 -48.02
N LYS A 297 6.98 -6.62 -48.55
CA LYS A 297 5.98 -7.17 -49.48
C LYS A 297 5.49 -8.56 -49.06
N LEU A 298 5.27 -8.73 -47.75
CA LEU A 298 4.87 -10.02 -47.19
C LEU A 298 3.39 -10.24 -47.51
N SER A 299 3.12 -11.20 -48.40
CA SER A 299 1.78 -11.78 -48.57
C SER A 299 1.38 -12.52 -47.28
N PRO A 300 0.09 -12.59 -46.91
CA PRO A 300 -0.42 -13.22 -45.69
C PRO A 300 0.09 -14.66 -45.41
N GLU A 301 0.57 -15.36 -46.45
CA GLU A 301 1.07 -16.74 -46.40
C GLU A 301 2.55 -16.89 -45.97
N GLY A 302 3.27 -15.81 -45.66
CA GLY A 302 4.59 -15.88 -44.99
C GLY A 302 5.75 -16.46 -45.81
N LYS A 303 5.62 -16.67 -47.11
CA LYS A 303 6.70 -17.12 -47.99
C LYS A 303 6.99 -16.09 -49.08
N SER A 304 8.07 -15.33 -48.91
CA SER A 304 8.79 -14.66 -50.02
C SER A 304 10.20 -15.25 -50.08
N PRO A 305 10.67 -15.79 -51.23
CA PRO A 305 11.94 -16.51 -51.26
C PRO A 305 13.19 -15.61 -51.25
N ASP A 306 13.08 -14.33 -51.60
CA ASP A 306 14.24 -13.42 -51.72
C ASP A 306 14.01 -12.07 -51.04
N LEU A 307 13.95 -12.09 -49.71
CA LEU A 307 14.10 -10.86 -48.92
C LEU A 307 15.57 -10.43 -48.94
N SER A 308 15.80 -9.20 -49.42
CA SER A 308 17.09 -8.50 -49.30
C SER A 308 17.61 -8.53 -47.86
N HIS A 309 18.92 -8.49 -47.67
CA HIS A 309 19.56 -8.43 -46.35
C HIS A 309 18.93 -7.35 -45.46
N ASP A 310 18.62 -6.20 -46.04
CA ASP A 310 18.01 -5.06 -45.34
C ASP A 310 16.58 -5.34 -44.89
N MET A 311 15.79 -6.05 -45.70
CA MET A 311 14.42 -6.45 -45.33
C MET A 311 14.41 -7.46 -44.18
N ARG A 312 15.39 -8.38 -44.14
CA ARG A 312 15.56 -9.30 -43.01
C ARG A 312 15.99 -8.57 -41.75
N ALA A 313 16.85 -7.56 -41.87
CA ALA A 313 17.23 -6.72 -40.74
C ALA A 313 16.03 -5.96 -40.17
N ILE A 314 15.19 -5.36 -41.03
CA ILE A 314 13.95 -4.67 -40.64
C ILE A 314 12.98 -5.64 -39.94
N GLN A 315 12.79 -6.85 -40.48
CA GLN A 315 11.93 -7.86 -39.87
C GLN A 315 12.40 -8.24 -38.46
N LYS A 316 13.70 -8.48 -38.27
CA LYS A 316 14.28 -8.79 -36.96
C LYS A 316 14.06 -7.65 -35.97
N GLN A 317 14.28 -6.40 -36.40
CA GLN A 317 14.11 -5.22 -35.55
C GLN A 317 12.65 -5.06 -35.12
N VAL A 318 11.70 -5.14 -36.05
CA VAL A 318 10.26 -5.03 -35.74
C VAL A 318 9.80 -6.14 -34.81
N THR A 319 10.32 -7.37 -34.97
CA THR A 319 9.99 -8.49 -34.08
C THR A 319 10.46 -8.24 -32.65
N GLU A 320 11.67 -7.69 -32.48
CA GLU A 320 12.22 -7.33 -31.18
C GLU A 320 11.45 -6.16 -30.55
N ASP A 321 11.14 -5.12 -31.31
CA ASP A 321 10.38 -3.98 -30.83
C ASP A 321 8.97 -4.41 -30.39
N GLN A 322 8.29 -5.27 -31.15
CA GLN A 322 7.01 -5.85 -30.75
C GLN A 322 7.11 -6.70 -29.48
N ARG A 323 8.21 -7.44 -29.27
CA ARG A 323 8.45 -8.19 -28.03
C ARG A 323 8.53 -7.24 -26.83
N LEU A 324 9.26 -6.14 -26.96
CA LEU A 324 9.36 -5.12 -25.91
C LEU A 324 8.00 -4.44 -25.63
N LEU A 325 7.20 -4.17 -26.66
CA LEU A 325 5.85 -3.62 -26.50
C LEU A 325 4.93 -4.61 -25.79
N ARG A 326 4.96 -5.90 -26.13
CA ARG A 326 4.25 -6.97 -25.39
C ARG A 326 4.62 -6.96 -23.92
N GLU A 327 5.92 -6.94 -23.61
CA GLU A 327 6.36 -6.91 -22.23
C GLU A 327 5.80 -5.70 -21.48
N LYS A 328 5.84 -4.50 -22.07
CA LYS A 328 5.26 -3.29 -21.45
C LYS A 328 3.75 -3.42 -21.23
N VAL A 329 2.99 -3.88 -22.21
CA VAL A 329 1.54 -4.09 -22.09
C VAL A 329 1.20 -5.12 -21.01
N GLN A 330 1.96 -6.22 -20.92
CA GLN A 330 1.79 -7.23 -19.89
C GLN A 330 2.00 -6.66 -18.48
N HIS A 331 2.96 -5.75 -18.31
CA HIS A 331 3.20 -5.12 -17.01
C HIS A 331 2.13 -4.07 -16.64
N LEU A 332 1.54 -3.41 -17.63
CA LEU A 332 0.51 -2.37 -17.42
C LEU A 332 -0.87 -2.97 -17.16
N SER A 333 -1.28 -3.93 -17.98
CA SER A 333 -2.68 -4.40 -18.05
C SER A 333 -2.84 -5.93 -17.93
N GLY A 334 -1.73 -6.64 -17.71
CA GLY A 334 -1.74 -8.10 -17.57
C GLY A 334 -2.11 -8.83 -18.86
N SER A 335 -2.58 -10.07 -18.72
CA SER A 335 -2.94 -10.93 -19.85
C SER A 335 -4.07 -10.35 -20.71
N ALA A 336 -5.04 -9.68 -20.08
CA ALA A 336 -6.15 -9.04 -20.80
C ALA A 336 -5.67 -7.95 -21.78
N GLY A 337 -4.59 -7.22 -21.44
CA GLY A 337 -3.98 -6.25 -22.36
C GLY A 337 -3.30 -6.92 -23.55
N ILE A 338 -2.63 -8.06 -23.31
CA ILE A 338 -2.00 -8.85 -24.38
C ILE A 338 -3.05 -9.39 -25.35
N GLU A 339 -4.17 -9.91 -24.85
CA GLU A 339 -5.27 -10.40 -25.69
C GLU A 339 -5.83 -9.29 -26.59
N ARG A 340 -6.05 -8.09 -26.04
CA ARG A 340 -6.48 -6.93 -26.84
C ARG A 340 -5.45 -6.54 -27.90
N MET A 341 -4.17 -6.58 -27.55
CA MET A 341 -3.10 -6.29 -28.49
C MET A 341 -3.04 -7.32 -29.63
N GLU A 342 -3.10 -8.62 -29.34
CA GLU A 342 -3.09 -9.67 -30.36
C GLU A 342 -4.33 -9.62 -31.26
N HIS A 343 -5.50 -9.28 -30.70
CA HIS A 343 -6.70 -9.03 -31.49
C HIS A 343 -6.52 -7.83 -32.43
N ALA A 344 -5.95 -6.73 -31.95
CA ALA A 344 -5.69 -5.53 -32.76
C ALA A 344 -4.68 -5.80 -33.89
N LEU A 345 -3.59 -6.53 -33.60
CA LEU A 345 -2.60 -6.95 -34.60
C LEU A 345 -3.23 -7.86 -35.66
N SER A 346 -4.02 -8.85 -35.24
CA SER A 346 -4.75 -9.74 -36.16
C SER A 346 -5.71 -8.96 -37.06
N SER A 347 -6.44 -7.99 -36.49
CA SER A 347 -7.31 -7.09 -37.27
C SER A 347 -6.52 -6.22 -38.26
N ALA A 348 -5.35 -5.71 -37.86
CA ALA A 348 -4.47 -4.94 -38.75
C ALA A 348 -3.96 -5.79 -39.92
N ARG A 349 -3.52 -7.03 -39.65
CA ARG A 349 -3.11 -7.99 -40.68
C ARG A 349 -4.22 -8.35 -41.65
N ALA A 350 -5.47 -8.48 -41.16
CA ALA A 350 -6.62 -8.81 -41.99
C ALA A 350 -7.09 -7.65 -42.89
N LYS A 351 -6.76 -6.40 -42.55
CA LYS A 351 -7.12 -5.21 -43.33
C LYS A 351 -6.13 -4.90 -44.46
N TYR A 352 -4.91 -5.44 -44.38
CA TYR A 352 -3.87 -5.31 -45.39
C TYR A 352 -3.97 -6.50 -46.36
#